data_AF-A0AA96GKT5-F1
#
_entry.id   AF-A0AA96GKT5-F1
#
_cell.length_a   1.000
_cell.length_b   1.000
_cell.length_c   1.000
_cell.angle_alpha   90.00
_cell.angle_beta   90.00
_cell.angle_gamma   90.00
#
_symmetry.space_group_name_H-M   'P 1'
#
loop_
_entity.id
_entity.type
_entity.pdbx_description
1 polymer ?
#
loop_
_entity_poly.entity_id
_entity_poly.type
_entity_poly.pdbx_seq_one_letter_code
_entity_poly.pdbx_strand_id
1 'polypeptide(L)' 'MTTEQMGAEMMKCQRCKGLLVRDSIYNLEGQFHHLEVLRCLNCGETVDTTILKARGMINDQSGKKELQLASGYVN' A
#
# COMPACT_ATOMS: atom_id res chain seq x y z
N MET A 1 -21.97 6.33 11.76
CA MET A 1 -20.60 6.80 11.48
C MET A 1 -20.58 7.27 10.04
N THR A 2 -20.23 8.53 9.81
CA THR A 2 -20.24 9.12 8.46
C THR A 2 -19.06 8.58 7.65
N THR A 3 -19.19 8.53 6.33
CA THR A 3 -18.15 8.06 5.39
C THR A 3 -16.81 8.80 5.55
N GLU A 4 -16.87 10.06 5.99
CA GLU A 4 -15.72 10.90 6.31
C GLU A 4 -14.94 10.41 7.54
N GLN A 5 -15.63 9.85 8.55
CA GLN A 5 -15.02 9.30 9.76
C GLN A 5 -14.26 8.01 9.48
N MET A 6 -14.71 7.19 8.52
CA MET A 6 -14.00 5.97 8.10
C MET A 6 -12.69 6.28 7.36
N GLY A 7 -12.66 7.35 6.54
CA GLY A 7 -11.44 7.79 5.86
C GLY A 7 -10.36 8.29 6.83
N ALA A 8 -10.76 8.95 7.91
CA ALA A 8 -9.84 9.49 8.91
C ALA A 8 -9.14 8.39 9.73
N GLU A 9 -9.84 7.32 10.09
CA GLU A 9 -9.26 6.18 10.82
C GLU A 9 -8.24 5.40 9.98
N MET A 10 -8.45 5.29 8.66
CA MET A 10 -7.49 4.67 7.75
C MET A 10 -6.17 5.46 7.63
N MET A 11 -6.16 6.74 8.02
CA MET A 11 -4.99 7.62 7.96
C MET A 11 -4.22 7.67 9.30
N LYS A 12 -4.52 6.76 10.24
CA LYS A 12 -3.82 6.62 11.52
C LYS A 12 -2.92 5.39 11.52
N CYS A 13 -1.65 5.60 11.84
CA CYS A 13 -0.67 4.53 12.01
C CYS A 13 -1.10 3.60 13.15
N GLN A 14 -1.16 2.29 12.90
CA GLN A 14 -1.53 1.34 13.96
C GLN A 14 -0.49 1.22 15.08
N ARG A 15 0.78 1.53 14.79
CA ARG A 15 1.88 1.43 15.75
C ARG A 15 1.88 2.55 16.78
N CYS A 16 1.65 3.80 16.35
CA CYS A 16 1.80 4.98 17.21
C CYS A 16 0.62 5.96 17.15
N LYS A 17 -0.45 5.64 16.40
CA LYS A 17 -1.62 6.51 16.14
C LYS A 17 -1.27 7.87 15.48
N GLY A 18 -0.05 8.01 14.96
CA GLY A 18 0.40 9.17 14.17
C GLY A 18 -0.20 9.23 12.77
N LEU A 19 -0.02 10.36 12.09
CA LEU A 19 -0.53 10.60 10.74
C LEU A 19 0.20 9.75 9.69
N LEU A 20 -0.57 9.03 8.87
CA LEU A 20 -0.11 8.40 7.63
C LEU A 20 -0.30 9.37 6.46
N VAL A 21 0.68 9.43 5.56
CA VAL A 21 0.61 10.22 4.32
C VAL A 21 1.03 9.35 3.14
N ARG A 22 0.49 9.64 1.95
CA ARG A 22 0.94 8.97 0.72
C ARG A 22 2.38 9.38 0.42
N ASP A 23 3.19 8.40 0.06
CA ASP A 23 4.59 8.55 -0.26
C ASP A 23 4.97 7.61 -1.41
N SER A 24 6.11 7.84 -2.04
CA SER A 24 6.63 7.02 -3.14
C SER A 24 8.06 6.59 -2.84
N ILE A 25 8.30 5.29 -2.89
CA ILE A 25 9.63 4.71 -2.70
C ILE A 25 10.21 4.32 -4.05
N TYR A 26 11.49 4.62 -4.25
CA TYR A 26 12.25 4.32 -5.46
C TYR A 26 13.42 3.41 -5.10
N ASN A 27 13.76 2.47 -5.99
CA ASN A 27 15.00 1.71 -5.85
C ASN A 27 16.22 2.52 -6.33
N LEU A 28 17.38 2.19 -5.77
CA LEU A 28 18.64 2.85 -6.13
C LEU A 28 19.26 2.29 -7.42
N GLU A 29 18.84 1.09 -7.84
CA GLU A 29 19.48 0.30 -8.90
C GLU A 29 18.90 0.57 -10.31
N GLY A 30 18.13 1.65 -10.48
CA GLY A 30 17.74 2.18 -11.80
C GLY A 30 16.58 1.47 -12.51
N GLN A 31 16.10 0.33 -12.01
CA GLN A 31 14.83 -0.26 -12.47
C GLN A 31 13.66 0.37 -11.71
N PHE A 32 13.13 1.51 -12.16
CA PHE A 32 12.09 2.28 -11.46
C PHE A 32 10.88 1.43 -11.02
N HIS A 33 10.93 0.88 -9.82
CA HIS A 33 9.76 0.35 -9.14
C HIS A 33 9.17 1.48 -8.32
N HIS A 34 8.17 2.14 -8.89
CA HIS A 34 7.35 3.11 -8.18
C HIS A 34 6.37 2.35 -7.28
N LEU A 35 6.57 2.45 -5.96
CA LEU A 35 5.66 1.87 -4.98
C LEU A 35 4.95 2.99 -4.23
N GLU A 36 3.63 3.08 -4.42
CA GLU A 36 2.78 3.93 -3.61
C GLU A 36 2.58 3.31 -2.23
N VAL A 37 2.97 4.06 -1.20
CA VAL A 37 2.90 3.61 0.19
C VAL A 37 2.25 4.68 1.07
N LEU A 38 1.81 4.27 2.25
CA LEU A 38 1.44 5.14 3.36
C LEU A 38 2.57 5.15 4.39
N ARG A 39 3.23 6.30 4.55
CA ARG A 39 4.32 6.49 5.51
C ARG A 39 3.82 7.24 6.74
N CYS A 40 4.16 6.74 7.93
CA CYS A 40 3.87 7.43 9.18
C CYS A 40 4.92 8.52 9.46
N LEU A 41 4.47 9.77 9.61
CA LEU A 41 5.37 10.89 9.91
C LEU A 41 5.96 10.86 11.32
N ASN A 42 5.33 10.15 12.26
CA ASN A 42 5.78 10.10 13.65
C ASN A 42 6.81 9.00 13.90
N CYS A 43 6.62 7.81 13.31
CA CYS A 43 7.41 6.63 13.66
C CYS A 43 8.10 5.94 12.47
N GLY A 44 7.87 6.44 11.25
CA GLY A 44 8.49 5.92 10.03
C GLY A 44 7.93 4.58 9.52
N GLU A 45 6.91 4.00 10.16
CA GLU A 45 6.23 2.81 9.63
C GLU A 45 5.71 3.07 8.21
N THR A 46 6.01 2.15 7.29
CA THR A 46 5.52 2.16 5.91
C THR A 46 4.56 1.00 5.71
N VAL A 47 3.36 1.27 5.18
CA VAL A 47 2.37 0.25 4.84
C VAL A 47 1.87 0.46 3.43
N ASP A 48 1.65 -0.61 2.68
CA ASP A 48 0.98 -0.59 1.38
C ASP A 48 -0.34 -1.36 1.46
N THR A 49 -1.05 -1.44 0.33
CA THR A 49 -2.32 -2.20 0.27
C THR A 49 -2.15 -3.67 0.60
N THR A 50 -1.02 -4.28 0.24
CA THR A 50 -0.71 -5.69 0.54
C THR A 50 -0.56 -5.93 2.04
N ILE A 51 0.19 -5.06 2.73
CA ILE A 51 0.38 -5.09 4.17
C ILE A 51 -0.95 -4.89 4.89
N LEU A 52 -1.77 -3.93 4.44
CA LEU A 52 -3.09 -3.68 5.02
C LEU A 52 -4.05 -4.86 4.84
N LYS A 53 -4.02 -5.54 3.67
CA LYS A 53 -4.78 -6.78 3.43
C LYS A 53 -4.32 -7.91 4.36
N ALA A 54 -3.01 -8.14 4.46
CA ALA A 54 -2.45 -9.16 5.34
C ALA A 54 -2.82 -8.93 6.81
N ARG A 55 -3.00 -7.67 7.21
CA ARG A 55 -3.46 -7.25 8.54
C ARG A 55 -4.99 -7.28 8.70
N GLY A 56 -5.75 -7.67 7.69
CA GLY A 56 -7.21 -7.72 7.71
C GLY A 56 -7.89 -6.35 7.76
N MET A 57 -7.18 -5.29 7.38
CA MET A 57 -7.66 -3.90 7.50
C MET A 57 -8.46 -3.45 6.27
N ILE A 58 -8.24 -4.08 5.13
CA ILE A 58 -8.97 -3.82 3.88
C ILE A 58 -9.30 -5.16 3.20
N ASN A 59 -10.50 -5.25 2.62
CA ASN A 59 -10.91 -6.38 1.78
C ASN A 59 -10.69 -6.01 0.32
N ASP A 60 -10.05 -6.90 -0.45
CA ASP A 60 -9.79 -6.69 -1.87
C ASP A 60 -10.99 -7.09 -2.74
N GLN A 61 -11.42 -6.23 -3.65
CA GLN A 61 -12.30 -6.60 -4.76
C GLN A 61 -11.61 -6.46 -6.14
N SER A 62 -10.34 -6.06 -6.20
CA SER A 62 -9.69 -5.61 -7.45
C SER A 62 -8.58 -6.53 -8.00
N GLY A 63 -8.28 -7.67 -7.36
CA GLY A 63 -7.15 -8.55 -7.71
C GLY A 63 -7.29 -9.49 -8.91
N LYS A 64 -7.88 -9.09 -10.05
CA LYS A 64 -7.85 -9.90 -11.29
C LYS A 64 -7.51 -9.06 -12.53
N LYS A 65 -6.22 -8.73 -12.67
CA LYS A 65 -5.47 -8.22 -13.86
C LYS A 65 -4.19 -7.64 -13.23
N GLU A 66 -2.98 -8.16 -13.34
CA GLU A 66 -2.27 -8.74 -14.46
C GLU A 66 -1.25 -9.76 -13.93
N LEU A 67 -1.40 -11.02 -14.34
CA LEU A 67 -0.30 -11.99 -14.38
C LEU A 67 -0.47 -12.81 -15.67
N GLN A 68 -0.54 -12.13 -16.81
CA GLN A 68 -0.61 -12.73 -18.15
C GLN A 68 0.35 -12.01 -19.10
N LEU A 69 1.63 -11.88 -18.73
CA LEU A 69 2.67 -11.46 -19.68
C LEU A 69 3.96 -12.33 -19.59
N ALA A 70 3.96 -13.42 -18.82
CA ALA A 70 5.15 -14.26 -18.63
C ALA A 70 4.95 -15.75 -19.02
N SER A 71 4.18 -16.04 -20.07
CA SER A 71 4.12 -17.40 -20.66
C SER A 71 4.42 -17.42 -22.17
N GLY A 72 5.19 -16.44 -22.65
CA GLY A 72 5.52 -16.26 -24.07
C GLY A 72 6.93 -16.67 -24.50
N TYR A 73 7.58 -17.65 -23.88
CA TYR A 73 8.82 -18.24 -24.41
C TYR A 73 8.74 -19.77 -24.37
N VAL A 74 8.14 -20.36 -25.42
CA VAL A 74 8.41 -21.74 -25.87
C VAL A 74 8.38 -21.77 -27.40
N ASN A 75 9.56 -21.60 -27.99
CA ASN A 75 10.20 -22.36 -29.08
C ASN A 75 11.27 -21.50 -29.74
#